data_AF-A0A3Q3NB27-F1
#
_entry.id   AF-A0A3Q3NB27-F1
#
_cell.length_a   1.000
_cell.length_b   1.000
_cell.length_c   1.000
_cell.angle_alpha   90.00
_cell.angle_beta   90.00
_cell.angle_gamma   90.00
#
_symmetry.space_group_name_H-M   'P 1'
#
loop_
_entity.id
_entity.type
_entity.pdbx_description
1 polymer ?
#
loop_
_entity_poly.entity_id
_entity_poly.type
_entity_poly.pdbx_seq_one_letter_code
_entity_poly.pdbx_strand_id
1 'polypeptide(L)'
;MFLCLYILILHIVPSDPVLDPCSAYISLNEPWRNTDYHVNQSSGVPMCDSHVSGEWYRFTGMAGDAMPTFCISENHCGTHAPIWLKGSHPQLHEGIVTRPVCASFNENCCQWNASVDVKACPGGYFVYRLPKPSVCFHVYCGHFYDICDMEDCTGPRCTEPDCRCAPGTVLGPDRQTCLDVNECEKANGGCAEVCVNTKGSMRCGCGPGRMLDEDGRNCREIAGCHVNNGGCSHGCSTLLDSYQCSCPRGLELGQDKRTCQVPVQCDSSSITVSIPKDLVGGLELFLSNSSCRGVSNGTHINLSFSLKTCGTVVEVTGDKIVGTNLVTGLPRSSPGSSTDLIIRTSKLVLPVTCEFPREYHVSDGYQASMRSSTLELAGHSEGVFPFSLELFKTAEFSESYRSPPQLRLHDSLFFGVEPKDRVEGLSALVESCFATPGPTADQAIKYYLIKDGCISDETVMQYSSKDQLSKHYQVPVFKFIGKDNRQVFLHCQVLVCRAEDARCTQRCRGRTQREVRTTEPQEAHTLSGGPIFILE
;
A
#
# COMPACT_ATOMS: atom_id res chain seq x y z
N MET A 1 4.12 12.20 72.71
CA MET A 1 4.58 11.49 71.50
C MET A 1 3.72 11.97 70.34
N PHE A 2 4.20 12.99 69.63
CA PHE A 2 3.50 13.60 68.50
C PHE A 2 3.73 12.73 67.25
N LEU A 3 2.68 12.23 66.62
CA LEU A 3 2.77 11.59 65.30
C LEU A 3 2.62 12.67 64.22
N CYS A 4 3.65 12.78 63.39
CA CYS A 4 3.75 13.71 62.27
C CYS A 4 3.08 13.07 61.03
N LEU A 5 2.10 13.74 60.42
CA LEU A 5 1.47 13.33 59.17
C LEU A 5 2.30 13.89 58.01
N TYR A 6 2.93 13.02 57.20
CA TYR A 6 3.65 13.41 55.98
C TYR A 6 2.66 13.39 54.80
N ILE A 7 2.35 14.57 54.23
CA ILE A 7 1.57 14.69 53.00
C ILE A 7 2.56 14.64 51.82
N LEU A 8 2.48 13.59 51.00
CA LEU A 8 3.16 13.53 49.70
C LEU A 8 2.40 14.41 48.69
N ILE A 9 3.01 15.52 48.28
CA ILE A 9 2.57 16.31 47.13
C ILE A 9 3.12 15.62 45.87
N LEU A 10 2.24 15.02 45.06
CA LEU A 10 2.56 14.56 43.72
C LEU A 10 2.73 15.79 42.80
N HIS A 11 3.96 16.05 42.38
CA HIS A 11 4.26 16.98 41.30
C HIS A 11 3.75 16.39 39.98
N ILE A 12 2.68 16.97 39.43
CA ILE A 12 2.27 16.76 38.05
C ILE A 12 3.29 17.49 37.18
N VAL A 13 4.13 16.74 36.47
CA VAL A 13 4.96 17.26 35.37
C VAL A 13 4.00 17.55 34.21
N PRO A 14 3.90 18.79 33.69
CA PRO A 14 3.12 19.04 32.49
C PRO A 14 3.79 18.30 31.33
N SER A 15 3.01 17.51 30.59
CA SER A 15 3.40 17.05 29.26
C SER A 15 3.75 18.26 28.40
N ASP A 16 4.85 18.19 27.65
CA ASP A 16 5.26 19.22 26.69
C ASP A 16 4.06 19.72 25.87
N PRO A 17 3.86 21.04 25.71
CA PRO A 17 2.80 21.54 24.87
C PRO A 17 3.11 21.11 23.43
N VAL A 18 2.21 20.30 22.85
CA VAL A 18 2.22 20.02 21.41
C VAL A 18 2.19 21.37 20.71
N LEU A 19 3.31 21.77 20.10
CA LEU A 19 3.40 23.06 19.42
C LEU A 19 2.36 23.11 18.30
N ASP A 20 1.60 24.20 18.24
CA ASP A 20 0.64 24.41 17.16
C ASP A 20 1.41 24.50 15.82
N PRO A 21 1.09 23.68 14.80
CA PRO A 21 1.77 23.76 13.51
C PRO A 21 1.58 25.11 12.79
N CYS A 22 0.62 25.94 13.20
CA CYS A 22 0.51 27.32 12.73
C CYS A 22 1.60 28.25 13.30
N SER A 23 2.28 27.88 14.39
CA SER A 23 3.38 28.65 14.97
C SER A 23 4.76 28.00 14.78
N ALA A 24 4.81 26.71 14.44
CA ALA A 24 6.05 26.00 14.10
C ALA A 24 5.92 25.20 12.81
N TYR A 25 6.53 25.71 11.75
CA TYR A 25 6.60 25.09 10.43
C TYR A 25 7.90 25.45 9.71
N ILE A 26 8.24 24.66 8.70
CA ILE A 26 9.35 24.89 7.79
C ILE A 26 8.83 25.63 6.55
N SER A 27 9.49 26.71 6.15
CA SER A 27 9.08 27.48 4.98
C SER A 27 9.60 26.83 3.69
N LEU A 28 8.70 26.57 2.75
CA LEU A 28 9.00 26.22 1.36
C LEU A 28 8.88 27.50 0.55
N ASN A 29 10.01 28.03 0.09
CA ASN A 29 10.10 29.33 -0.56
C ASN A 29 10.83 29.28 -1.91
N GLU A 30 11.19 28.08 -2.34
CA GLU A 30 11.97 27.87 -3.54
C GLU A 30 11.13 28.21 -4.79
N PRO A 31 11.59 29.12 -5.67
CA PRO A 31 10.77 29.65 -6.77
C PRO A 31 10.35 28.59 -7.78
N TRP A 32 11.17 27.55 -7.93
CA TRP A 32 10.92 26.46 -8.86
C TRP A 32 9.73 25.59 -8.48
N ARG A 33 9.21 25.69 -7.24
CA ARG A 33 8.00 24.96 -6.80
C ARG A 33 6.71 25.53 -7.37
N ASN A 34 6.76 26.76 -7.85
CA ASN A 34 5.58 27.45 -8.34
C ASN A 34 5.02 26.74 -9.58
N THR A 35 3.71 26.66 -9.71
CA THR A 35 3.04 26.09 -10.89
C THR A 35 3.47 26.74 -12.20
N ASP A 36 3.85 28.00 -12.20
CA ASP A 36 4.27 28.73 -13.40
C ASP A 36 5.71 28.39 -13.81
N TYR A 37 6.44 27.67 -12.95
CA TYR A 37 7.80 27.23 -13.23
C TYR A 37 7.79 25.94 -14.05
N HIS A 38 8.16 26.06 -15.32
CA HIS A 38 8.25 24.94 -16.23
C HIS A 38 9.66 24.34 -16.30
N VAL A 39 9.74 23.02 -16.25
CA VAL A 39 10.93 22.28 -16.67
C VAL A 39 10.93 22.25 -18.20
N ASN A 40 11.58 23.25 -18.80
CA ASN A 40 11.89 23.17 -20.22
C ASN A 40 12.83 21.99 -20.45
N GLN A 41 12.56 21.21 -21.51
CA GLN A 41 13.34 20.03 -21.92
C GLN A 41 14.84 20.29 -22.16
N SER A 42 15.29 21.55 -22.06
CA SER A 42 16.61 22.05 -22.41
C SER A 42 17.41 22.63 -21.23
N SER A 43 16.85 22.75 -20.02
CA SER A 43 17.42 23.68 -19.02
C SER A 43 17.18 23.32 -17.55
N GLY A 44 17.43 22.08 -17.14
CA GLY A 44 17.55 21.76 -15.72
C GLY A 44 17.39 20.28 -15.40
N VAL A 45 18.13 19.80 -14.39
CA VAL A 45 17.83 18.52 -13.75
C VAL A 45 16.52 18.71 -12.97
N PRO A 46 15.50 17.86 -13.17
CA PRO A 46 14.24 17.96 -12.45
C PRO A 46 14.48 17.86 -10.95
N MET A 47 13.80 18.71 -10.20
CA MET A 47 13.89 18.75 -8.76
C MET A 47 13.11 17.61 -8.12
N CYS A 48 13.49 17.24 -6.90
CA CYS A 48 12.76 16.27 -6.10
C CYS A 48 12.78 16.62 -4.61
N ASP A 49 11.63 16.43 -3.96
CA ASP A 49 11.43 16.73 -2.53
C ASP A 49 11.98 15.65 -1.60
N SER A 50 13.22 15.22 -1.87
CA SER A 50 13.90 14.19 -1.07
C SER A 50 14.17 14.59 0.39
N HIS A 51 14.16 15.89 0.68
CA HIS A 51 14.36 16.50 2.00
C HIS A 51 13.06 16.71 2.78
N VAL A 52 11.90 16.56 2.14
CA VAL A 52 10.60 16.61 2.80
C VAL A 52 10.39 15.29 3.55
N SER A 53 10.04 15.33 4.84
CA SER A 53 10.09 14.13 5.70
C SER A 53 9.00 14.07 6.78
N GLY A 54 7.77 14.47 6.46
CA GLY A 54 6.62 14.35 7.37
C GLY A 54 6.52 15.42 8.45
N GLU A 55 7.34 16.48 8.34
CA GLU A 55 7.25 17.69 9.16
C GLU A 55 6.13 18.63 8.66
N TRP A 56 5.86 19.71 9.41
CA TRP A 56 4.94 20.76 8.98
C TRP A 56 5.64 21.79 8.10
N TYR A 57 5.07 22.06 6.93
CA TYR A 57 5.58 22.97 5.93
C TYR A 57 4.56 24.06 5.57
N ARG A 58 5.06 25.21 5.11
CA ARG A 58 4.23 26.30 4.58
C ARG A 58 4.84 26.82 3.29
N PHE A 59 4.02 26.95 2.25
CA PHE A 59 4.41 27.66 1.02
C PHE A 59 4.47 29.17 1.29
N THR A 60 5.57 29.78 0.89
CA THR A 60 5.87 31.19 1.14
C THR A 60 6.70 31.78 0.00
N GLY A 61 6.79 33.11 -0.08
CA GLY A 61 7.65 33.78 -1.05
C GLY A 61 7.29 33.42 -2.50
N MET A 62 8.30 33.11 -3.32
CA MET A 62 8.08 32.83 -4.75
C MET A 62 7.52 31.43 -5.02
N ALA A 63 7.44 30.55 -4.02
CA ALA A 63 6.84 29.23 -4.19
C ALA A 63 5.31 29.30 -4.40
N GLY A 64 4.66 30.35 -3.90
CA GLY A 64 3.20 30.51 -3.92
C GLY A 64 2.61 30.65 -2.51
N ASP A 65 1.28 30.81 -2.45
CA ASP A 65 0.53 31.03 -1.20
C ASP A 65 0.08 29.71 -0.57
N ALA A 66 -0.24 28.72 -1.40
CA ALA A 66 -0.81 27.44 -1.00
C ALA A 66 -0.58 26.38 -2.10
N MET A 67 -0.85 25.12 -1.79
CA MET A 67 -0.82 24.05 -2.77
C MET A 67 -2.01 24.21 -3.76
N PRO A 68 -1.85 23.98 -5.06
CA PRO A 68 -2.97 24.07 -6.01
C PRO A 68 -4.01 22.97 -5.75
N THR A 69 -5.30 23.29 -5.83
CA THR A 69 -6.43 22.35 -5.68
C THR A 69 -6.99 21.82 -7.00
N PHE A 70 -6.32 22.16 -8.10
CA PHE A 70 -6.67 21.78 -9.47
C PHE A 70 -5.52 21.02 -10.12
N CYS A 71 -5.83 20.26 -11.17
CA CYS A 71 -4.85 19.45 -11.87
C CYS A 71 -3.74 20.32 -12.50
N ILE A 72 -2.50 20.01 -12.14
CA ILE A 72 -1.29 20.60 -12.74
C ILE A 72 -0.74 19.65 -13.79
N SER A 73 -0.48 20.14 -15.00
CA SER A 73 0.13 19.34 -16.08
C SER A 73 1.56 18.93 -15.75
N GLU A 74 2.03 17.84 -16.35
CA GLU A 74 3.42 17.40 -16.24
C GLU A 74 4.43 18.48 -16.65
N ASN A 75 5.66 18.39 -16.13
CA ASN A 75 6.76 19.36 -16.36
C ASN A 75 6.58 20.74 -15.72
N HIS A 76 5.68 20.89 -14.75
CA HIS A 76 5.53 22.09 -13.93
C HIS A 76 6.16 21.91 -12.54
N CYS A 77 6.24 23.00 -11.76
CA CYS A 77 6.80 23.02 -10.40
C CYS A 77 8.23 22.48 -10.33
N GLY A 78 9.01 22.73 -11.40
CA GLY A 78 10.43 22.36 -11.43
C GLY A 78 10.65 20.84 -11.46
N THR A 79 9.62 20.05 -11.75
CA THR A 79 9.71 18.58 -11.80
C THR A 79 8.94 18.00 -12.98
N HIS A 80 9.08 16.69 -13.22
CA HIS A 80 8.31 15.99 -14.26
C HIS A 80 6.90 15.62 -13.77
N ALA A 81 6.76 15.22 -12.51
CA ALA A 81 5.49 14.79 -11.94
C ALA A 81 5.08 15.70 -10.76
N PRO A 82 4.41 16.82 -11.04
CA PRO A 82 3.98 17.77 -10.01
C PRO A 82 2.89 17.17 -9.11
N ILE A 83 3.00 17.42 -7.80
CA ILE A 83 2.00 17.03 -6.80
C ILE A 83 1.10 18.22 -6.45
N TRP A 84 -0.20 17.99 -6.48
CA TRP A 84 -1.26 18.96 -6.16
C TRP A 84 -2.29 18.37 -5.19
N LEU A 85 -3.08 19.22 -4.53
CA LEU A 85 -4.08 18.83 -3.52
C LEU A 85 -5.37 18.37 -4.20
N LYS A 86 -5.80 17.12 -3.97
CA LYS A 86 -7.08 16.63 -4.50
C LYS A 86 -8.19 16.90 -3.49
N GLY A 87 -8.84 18.04 -3.64
CA GLY A 87 -9.95 18.48 -2.81
C GLY A 87 -9.81 19.94 -2.41
N SER A 88 -10.77 20.44 -1.65
CA SER A 88 -10.73 21.82 -1.13
C SER A 88 -9.85 21.93 0.13
N HIS A 89 -9.25 23.11 0.30
CA HIS A 89 -8.56 23.47 1.54
C HIS A 89 -9.53 23.48 2.74
N PRO A 90 -9.08 23.12 3.95
CA PRO A 90 -9.92 23.15 5.13
C PRO A 90 -10.34 24.55 5.55
N GLN A 91 -11.44 24.62 6.30
CA GLN A 91 -11.86 25.82 7.03
C GLN A 91 -11.20 25.90 8.40
N LEU A 92 -11.14 27.11 9.00
CA LEU A 92 -10.51 27.34 10.31
C LEU A 92 -11.06 26.45 11.44
N HIS A 93 -12.35 26.13 11.40
CA HIS A 93 -13.01 25.33 12.44
C HIS A 93 -12.77 23.82 12.30
N GLU A 94 -12.24 23.35 11.15
CA GLU A 94 -12.04 21.92 10.90
C GLU A 94 -10.75 21.39 11.55
N GLY A 95 -9.82 22.27 11.92
CA GLY A 95 -8.55 21.87 12.53
C GLY A 95 -7.63 21.17 11.52
N ILE A 96 -7.01 20.06 11.94
CA ILE A 96 -6.14 19.26 11.08
C ILE A 96 -7.00 18.24 10.34
N VAL A 97 -6.96 18.27 9.02
CA VAL A 97 -7.68 17.33 8.15
C VAL A 97 -6.70 16.58 7.25
N THR A 98 -6.91 15.29 7.05
CA THR A 98 -6.16 14.51 6.06
C THR A 98 -6.84 14.66 4.70
N ARG A 99 -6.06 15.03 3.67
CA ARG A 99 -6.54 15.22 2.29
C ARG A 99 -5.70 14.42 1.32
N PRO A 100 -6.30 13.83 0.27
CA PRO A 100 -5.53 13.16 -0.76
C PRO A 100 -4.78 14.18 -1.62
N VAL A 101 -3.62 13.77 -2.12
CA VAL A 101 -2.83 14.49 -3.11
C VAL A 101 -2.63 13.61 -4.33
N CYS A 102 -2.46 14.24 -5.48
CA CYS A 102 -2.26 13.57 -6.75
C CYS A 102 -0.99 14.06 -7.41
N ALA A 103 -0.22 13.14 -7.99
CA ALA A 103 0.88 13.47 -8.89
C ALA A 103 0.44 13.25 -10.34
N SER A 104 0.63 14.27 -11.17
CA SER A 104 0.27 14.22 -12.59
C SER A 104 1.40 13.67 -13.44
N PHE A 105 1.10 12.73 -14.34
CA PHE A 105 2.07 12.16 -15.28
C PHE A 105 1.39 11.41 -16.43
N ASN A 106 2.00 11.43 -17.62
CA ASN A 106 1.54 10.67 -18.79
C ASN A 106 0.06 10.98 -19.13
N GLU A 107 -0.26 12.28 -19.17
CA GLU A 107 -1.60 12.83 -19.39
C GLU A 107 -2.66 12.44 -18.34
N ASN A 108 -2.27 11.74 -17.27
CA ASN A 108 -3.14 11.42 -16.14
C ASN A 108 -2.88 12.39 -14.98
N CYS A 109 -3.89 13.16 -14.59
CA CYS A 109 -3.84 14.12 -13.49
C CYS A 109 -3.64 13.49 -12.10
N CYS A 110 -3.89 12.19 -11.95
CA CYS A 110 -3.70 11.49 -10.69
C CYS A 110 -3.15 10.08 -10.95
N GLN A 111 -1.98 10.05 -11.59
CA GLN A 111 -1.27 8.79 -11.87
C GLN A 111 -0.81 8.12 -10.58
N TRP A 112 -0.36 8.94 -9.62
CA TRP A 112 -0.06 8.50 -8.26
C TRP A 112 -0.87 9.33 -7.27
N ASN A 113 -1.25 8.71 -6.16
CA ASN A 113 -1.91 9.39 -5.06
C ASN A 113 -1.17 9.13 -3.74
N ALA A 114 -1.36 10.04 -2.80
CA ALA A 114 -0.92 9.90 -1.42
C ALA A 114 -1.87 10.71 -0.53
N SER A 115 -1.60 10.77 0.76
CA SER A 115 -2.35 11.61 1.71
C SER A 115 -1.43 12.56 2.46
N VAL A 116 -1.92 13.77 2.72
CA VAL A 116 -1.22 14.80 3.50
C VAL A 116 -2.16 15.35 4.57
N ASP A 117 -1.63 15.81 5.69
CA ASP A 117 -2.44 16.56 6.66
C ASP A 117 -2.36 18.06 6.37
N VAL A 118 -3.48 18.76 6.45
CA VAL A 118 -3.59 20.20 6.17
C VAL A 118 -4.34 20.87 7.31
N LYS A 119 -3.88 22.06 7.72
CA LYS A 119 -4.58 22.91 8.69
C LYS A 119 -4.66 24.33 8.18
N ALA A 120 -5.84 24.95 8.32
CA ALA A 120 -6.05 26.38 8.10
C ALA A 120 -5.66 27.17 9.36
N CYS A 121 -4.90 28.25 9.19
CA CYS A 121 -4.39 29.06 10.29
C CYS A 121 -5.06 30.44 10.36
N PRO A 122 -5.25 31.03 11.57
CA PRO A 122 -5.95 32.30 11.77
C PRO A 122 -5.38 33.52 11.01
N GLY A 123 -4.19 33.41 10.44
CA GLY A 123 -3.58 34.43 9.58
C GLY A 123 -3.83 34.23 8.09
N GLY A 124 -4.78 33.37 7.69
CA GLY A 124 -5.18 33.26 6.29
C GLY A 124 -4.30 32.37 5.42
N TYR A 125 -3.48 31.51 6.03
CA TYR A 125 -2.57 30.61 5.33
C TYR A 125 -2.78 29.16 5.77
N PHE A 126 -2.18 28.24 5.03
CA PHE A 126 -2.27 26.81 5.28
C PHE A 126 -0.90 26.24 5.63
N VAL A 127 -0.91 25.26 6.53
CA VAL A 127 0.27 24.44 6.85
C VAL A 127 -0.02 23.00 6.52
N TYR A 128 1.00 22.29 6.03
CA TYR A 128 0.89 20.97 5.44
C TYR A 128 1.88 20.03 6.10
N ARG A 129 1.42 18.88 6.59
CA ARG A 129 2.30 17.77 6.96
C ARG A 129 2.58 16.95 5.72
N LEU A 130 3.73 17.19 5.10
CA LEU A 130 4.07 16.61 3.80
C LEU A 130 4.95 15.37 3.97
N PRO A 131 4.50 14.16 3.59
CA PRO A 131 5.32 12.97 3.63
C PRO A 131 6.40 13.02 2.54
N LYS A 132 7.47 12.27 2.76
CA LYS A 132 8.53 12.11 1.77
C LYS A 132 7.98 11.45 0.51
N PRO A 133 8.17 12.04 -0.68
CA PRO A 133 7.75 11.39 -1.91
C PRO A 133 8.48 10.07 -2.15
N SER A 134 7.75 9.08 -2.68
CA SER A 134 8.26 7.72 -2.97
C SER A 134 9.34 7.68 -4.06
N VAL A 135 9.51 8.77 -4.80
CA VAL A 135 10.22 8.82 -6.09
C VAL A 135 10.88 10.19 -6.31
N CYS A 136 12.12 10.22 -6.82
CA CYS A 136 12.88 11.47 -7.05
C CYS A 136 12.55 12.16 -8.40
N PHE A 137 11.29 12.54 -8.56
CA PHE A 137 10.75 13.55 -9.50
C PHE A 137 9.30 13.92 -9.14
N HIS A 138 8.95 13.72 -7.88
CA HIS A 138 7.74 14.24 -7.25
C HIS A 138 8.12 15.48 -6.45
N VAL A 139 7.38 16.56 -6.68
CA VAL A 139 7.53 17.84 -5.98
C VAL A 139 6.15 18.35 -5.61
N TYR A 140 5.98 18.79 -4.36
CA TYR A 140 4.78 19.50 -3.95
C TYR A 140 4.78 20.91 -4.53
N CYS A 141 3.79 21.20 -5.36
CA CYS A 141 3.62 22.49 -6.00
C CYS A 141 3.13 23.56 -5.03
N GLY A 142 3.59 24.79 -5.21
CA GLY A 142 2.88 25.96 -4.70
C GLY A 142 2.25 26.74 -5.85
N HIS A 143 1.18 27.49 -5.57
CA HIS A 143 0.46 28.31 -6.52
C HIS A 143 0.15 29.68 -5.93
N PHE A 144 0.19 30.73 -6.76
CA PHE A 144 -0.34 32.03 -6.40
C PHE A 144 -1.83 32.07 -6.72
N TYR A 145 -2.66 32.26 -5.71
CA TYR A 145 -4.09 32.44 -5.93
C TYR A 145 -4.39 33.90 -6.21
N ASP A 146 -5.44 34.13 -6.99
CA ASP A 146 -5.84 35.48 -7.37
C ASP A 146 -6.40 36.22 -6.14
N ILE A 147 -6.10 37.52 -6.02
CA ILE A 147 -6.66 38.37 -4.97
C ILE A 147 -8.03 38.86 -5.44
N CYS A 148 -9.00 38.95 -4.53
CA CYS A 148 -10.34 39.42 -4.85
C CYS A 148 -10.33 40.87 -5.36
N ASP A 149 -11.26 41.15 -6.27
CA ASP A 149 -11.52 42.51 -6.73
C ASP A 149 -12.42 43.22 -5.71
N MET A 150 -12.00 44.42 -5.30
CA MET A 150 -12.79 45.26 -4.42
C MET A 150 -13.81 46.02 -5.25
N GLU A 151 -15.09 45.67 -5.13
CA GLU A 151 -16.16 46.44 -5.76
C GLU A 151 -16.55 47.63 -4.88
N ASP A 152 -16.46 48.84 -5.46
CA ASP A 152 -16.97 50.07 -4.83
C ASP A 152 -18.49 49.98 -4.70
N CYS A 153 -18.95 49.84 -3.46
CA CYS A 153 -20.37 49.69 -3.16
C CYS A 153 -21.09 51.04 -3.36
N THR A 154 -21.76 51.21 -4.50
CA THR A 154 -22.50 52.43 -4.83
C THR A 154 -23.92 52.39 -4.25
N GLY A 155 -24.05 52.63 -2.95
CA GLY A 155 -25.35 52.73 -2.30
C GLY A 155 -25.34 53.34 -0.89
N PRO A 156 -26.42 54.02 -0.46
CA PRO A 156 -26.50 54.72 0.84
C PRO A 156 -26.59 53.77 2.06
N ARG A 157 -26.38 52.47 1.89
CA ARG A 157 -26.39 51.43 2.94
C ARG A 157 -25.14 50.55 2.95
N CYS A 158 -24.12 50.87 2.17
CA CYS A 158 -22.85 50.15 2.20
C CYS A 158 -21.90 50.83 3.17
N THR A 159 -21.41 50.10 4.17
CA THR A 159 -20.43 50.60 5.14
C THR A 159 -18.99 50.21 4.82
N GLU A 160 -18.77 49.18 3.99
CA GLU A 160 -17.43 48.70 3.56
C GLU A 160 -17.47 48.16 2.10
N PRO A 161 -16.36 48.23 1.34
CA PRO A 161 -16.25 47.62 0.00
C PRO A 161 -16.39 46.09 0.05
N ASP A 162 -17.09 45.52 -0.94
CA ASP A 162 -17.36 44.08 -1.04
C ASP A 162 -16.26 43.41 -1.90
N CYS A 163 -15.58 42.42 -1.33
CA CYS A 163 -14.46 41.71 -1.95
C CYS A 163 -15.01 40.49 -2.69
N ARG A 164 -14.90 40.50 -4.03
CA ARG A 164 -15.51 39.48 -4.89
C ARG A 164 -14.48 38.70 -5.69
N CYS A 165 -14.74 37.41 -5.76
CA CYS A 165 -13.92 36.46 -6.49
C CYS A 165 -14.53 36.14 -7.86
N ALA A 166 -13.69 35.81 -8.84
CA ALA A 166 -14.14 35.41 -10.17
C ALA A 166 -15.02 34.15 -10.12
N PRO A 167 -15.92 33.93 -11.11
CA PRO A 167 -16.70 32.70 -11.18
C PRO A 167 -15.83 31.45 -11.09
N GLY A 168 -16.27 30.44 -10.34
CA GLY A 168 -15.49 29.22 -10.07
C GLY A 168 -14.49 29.34 -8.91
N THR A 169 -14.48 30.46 -8.19
CA THR A 169 -13.61 30.66 -7.01
C THR A 169 -14.39 31.18 -5.81
N VAL A 170 -13.86 30.98 -4.61
CA VAL A 170 -14.46 31.35 -3.31
C VAL A 170 -13.46 32.08 -2.44
N LEU A 171 -13.96 32.99 -1.62
CA LEU A 171 -13.11 33.76 -0.73
C LEU A 171 -12.49 32.90 0.36
N GLY A 172 -11.17 32.99 0.50
CA GLY A 172 -10.36 32.25 1.45
C GLY A 172 -10.47 32.75 2.89
N PRO A 173 -9.82 32.08 3.85
CA PRO A 173 -9.90 32.41 5.27
C PRO A 173 -9.38 33.81 5.63
N ASP A 174 -8.51 34.38 4.80
CA ASP A 174 -7.98 35.74 4.91
C ASP A 174 -8.97 36.83 4.45
N ARG A 175 -10.10 36.44 3.87
CA ARG A 175 -11.08 37.33 3.23
C ARG A 175 -10.47 38.17 2.09
N GLN A 176 -9.44 37.66 1.42
CA GLN A 176 -8.75 38.37 0.35
C GLN A 176 -8.35 37.45 -0.80
N THR A 177 -7.88 36.24 -0.52
CA THR A 177 -7.44 35.28 -1.52
C THR A 177 -8.63 34.52 -2.10
N CYS A 178 -8.71 34.39 -3.42
CA CYS A 178 -9.74 33.63 -4.11
C CYS A 178 -9.26 32.21 -4.40
N LEU A 179 -9.76 31.26 -3.62
CA LEU A 179 -9.45 29.85 -3.75
C LEU A 179 -10.35 29.20 -4.79
N ASP A 180 -9.79 28.30 -5.58
CA ASP A 180 -10.51 27.52 -6.58
C ASP A 180 -11.58 26.63 -5.93
N VAL A 181 -12.80 26.66 -6.48
CA VAL A 181 -13.89 25.78 -6.05
C VAL A 181 -13.69 24.43 -6.71
N ASN A 182 -13.69 23.36 -5.92
CA ASN A 182 -13.63 22.02 -6.49
C ASN A 182 -15.06 21.50 -6.75
N GLU A 183 -15.57 21.71 -7.97
CA GLU A 183 -16.91 21.24 -8.31
C GLU A 183 -17.02 19.71 -8.32
N CYS A 184 -15.90 18.98 -8.43
CA CYS A 184 -15.89 17.51 -8.38
C CYS A 184 -16.30 16.95 -7.01
N GLU A 185 -16.14 17.71 -5.92
CA GLU A 185 -16.59 17.27 -4.59
C GLU A 185 -18.13 17.21 -4.51
N LYS A 186 -18.85 17.92 -5.38
CA LYS A 186 -20.30 17.94 -5.42
C LYS A 186 -20.84 17.17 -6.61
N ALA A 187 -21.47 16.02 -6.34
CA ALA A 187 -22.10 15.17 -7.36
C ALA A 187 -21.18 14.87 -8.56
N ASN A 188 -19.89 14.65 -8.29
CA ASN A 188 -18.85 14.38 -9.31
C ASN A 188 -18.79 15.47 -10.40
N GLY A 189 -19.17 16.71 -10.06
CA GLY A 189 -19.30 17.83 -11.00
C GLY A 189 -20.27 17.57 -12.17
N GLY A 190 -21.14 16.56 -12.07
CA GLY A 190 -22.03 16.14 -13.14
C GLY A 190 -21.42 15.22 -14.20
N CYS A 191 -20.22 14.67 -13.96
CA CYS A 191 -19.60 13.68 -14.82
C CYS A 191 -20.17 12.28 -14.58
N ALA A 192 -20.33 11.50 -15.66
CA ALA A 192 -20.77 10.10 -15.57
C ALA A 192 -19.73 9.20 -14.88
N GLU A 193 -18.44 9.44 -15.13
CA GLU A 193 -17.35 8.60 -14.63
C GLU A 193 -16.31 9.43 -13.85
N VAL A 194 -15.39 10.10 -14.53
CA VAL A 194 -14.27 10.79 -13.89
C VAL A 194 -14.44 12.31 -13.97
N CYS A 195 -14.32 12.99 -12.83
CA CYS A 195 -14.25 14.46 -12.76
C CYS A 195 -12.81 14.91 -12.47
N VAL A 196 -12.32 15.86 -13.26
CA VAL A 196 -11.02 16.50 -13.07
C VAL A 196 -11.22 17.98 -12.80
N ASN A 197 -10.82 18.42 -11.62
CA ASN A 197 -10.87 19.82 -11.23
C ASN A 197 -9.80 20.63 -11.98
N THR A 198 -10.17 21.79 -12.51
CA THR A 198 -9.31 22.69 -13.30
C THR A 198 -9.39 24.10 -12.76
N LYS A 199 -8.42 24.97 -13.06
CA LYS A 199 -8.47 26.36 -12.58
C LYS A 199 -9.77 27.04 -13.04
N GLY A 200 -10.64 27.38 -12.08
CA GLY A 200 -11.93 28.05 -12.26
C GLY A 200 -13.03 27.20 -12.88
N SER A 201 -12.85 25.88 -13.02
CA SER A 201 -13.85 25.00 -13.65
C SER A 201 -13.58 23.51 -13.41
N MET A 202 -14.33 22.65 -14.08
CA MET A 202 -14.08 21.21 -14.11
C MET A 202 -14.23 20.65 -15.53
N ARG A 203 -13.63 19.50 -15.77
CA ARG A 203 -13.86 18.72 -17.00
C ARG A 203 -14.12 17.25 -16.68
N CYS A 204 -14.92 16.62 -17.50
CA CYS A 204 -15.15 15.18 -17.41
C CYS A 204 -14.14 14.40 -18.23
N GLY A 205 -13.75 13.25 -17.70
CA GLY A 205 -12.98 12.22 -18.38
C GLY A 205 -13.72 10.89 -18.31
N CYS A 206 -13.29 9.95 -19.15
CA CYS A 206 -13.81 8.60 -19.17
C CYS A 206 -12.74 7.60 -18.75
N GLY A 207 -13.17 6.50 -18.16
CA GLY A 207 -12.31 5.39 -17.81
C GLY A 207 -11.72 4.70 -19.04
N PRO A 208 -10.82 3.73 -18.82
CA PRO A 208 -10.16 3.01 -19.90
C PRO A 208 -11.13 2.41 -20.92
N GLY A 209 -10.84 2.60 -22.22
CA GLY A 209 -11.62 2.01 -23.32
C GLY A 209 -12.94 2.73 -23.64
N ARG A 210 -13.20 3.88 -23.04
CA ARG A 210 -14.38 4.73 -23.29
C ARG A 210 -13.93 6.10 -23.76
N MET A 211 -14.82 6.80 -24.44
CA MET A 211 -14.59 8.18 -24.89
C MET A 211 -15.72 9.08 -24.40
N LEU A 212 -15.38 10.35 -24.16
CA LEU A 212 -16.34 11.36 -23.79
C LEU A 212 -17.31 11.58 -24.94
N ASP A 213 -18.60 11.59 -24.62
CA ASP A 213 -19.66 11.81 -25.58
C ASP A 213 -19.78 13.31 -25.94
N GLU A 214 -20.63 13.64 -26.92
CA GLU A 214 -20.79 15.01 -27.44
C GLU A 214 -21.29 16.01 -26.39
N ASP A 215 -21.94 15.53 -25.32
CA ASP A 215 -22.42 16.36 -24.22
C ASP A 215 -21.31 16.79 -23.24
N GLY A 216 -20.09 16.26 -23.41
CA GLY A 216 -18.95 16.54 -22.55
C GLY A 216 -19.07 15.99 -21.14
N ARG A 217 -20.02 15.09 -20.86
CA ARG A 217 -20.31 14.58 -19.51
C ARG A 217 -20.48 13.07 -19.43
N ASN A 218 -21.10 12.47 -20.45
CA ASN A 218 -21.33 11.04 -20.52
C ASN A 218 -20.20 10.33 -21.25
N CYS A 219 -20.06 9.02 -20.99
CA CYS A 219 -19.02 8.19 -21.56
C CYS A 219 -19.61 7.06 -22.39
N ARG A 220 -19.17 6.94 -23.63
CA ARG A 220 -19.58 5.88 -24.55
C ARG A 220 -18.43 4.94 -24.88
N GLU A 221 -18.76 3.70 -25.22
CA GLU A 221 -17.76 2.73 -25.63
C GLU A 221 -17.13 3.09 -26.97
N ILE A 222 -15.84 2.82 -27.11
CA ILE A 222 -15.13 3.03 -28.37
C ILE A 222 -15.57 1.92 -29.35
N ALA A 223 -16.15 2.34 -30.48
CA ALA A 223 -16.68 1.43 -31.49
C ALA A 223 -15.57 0.87 -32.41
N GLY A 224 -14.73 -0.02 -31.88
CA GLY A 224 -13.73 -0.74 -32.68
C GLY A 224 -12.38 -0.05 -32.80
N CYS A 225 -11.45 -0.69 -33.54
CA CYS A 225 -10.07 -0.22 -33.69
C CYS A 225 -9.92 1.08 -34.50
N HIS A 226 -10.93 1.45 -35.29
CA HIS A 226 -10.86 2.62 -36.18
C HIS A 226 -10.93 3.96 -35.44
N VAL A 227 -11.45 3.96 -34.20
CA VAL A 227 -11.56 5.16 -33.36
C VAL A 227 -10.57 5.02 -32.21
N ASN A 228 -9.62 5.94 -32.09
CA ASN A 228 -8.61 5.97 -31.03
C ASN A 228 -7.90 4.62 -30.78
N ASN A 229 -7.60 3.87 -31.84
CA ASN A 229 -7.02 2.52 -31.77
C ASN A 229 -7.83 1.54 -30.88
N GLY A 230 -9.15 1.73 -30.79
CA GLY A 230 -10.01 0.96 -29.89
C GLY A 230 -9.77 1.22 -28.39
N GLY A 231 -8.99 2.24 -28.05
CA GLY A 231 -8.47 2.46 -26.71
C GLY A 231 -7.31 1.53 -26.34
N CYS A 232 -6.72 0.82 -27.30
CA CYS A 232 -5.56 -0.03 -27.07
C CYS A 232 -4.27 0.80 -27.01
N SER A 233 -3.41 0.51 -26.03
CA SER A 233 -2.09 1.15 -25.92
C SER A 233 -1.16 0.85 -27.10
N HIS A 234 -1.31 -0.30 -27.77
CA HIS A 234 -0.42 -0.75 -28.83
C HIS A 234 -1.17 -1.32 -30.04
N GLY A 235 -1.33 -2.64 -30.13
CA GLY A 235 -2.03 -3.26 -31.26
C GLY A 235 -3.52 -3.37 -30.99
N CYS A 236 -4.34 -3.19 -32.02
CA CYS A 236 -5.78 -3.43 -32.01
C CYS A 236 -6.16 -4.28 -33.22
N SER A 237 -6.89 -5.37 -33.00
CA SER A 237 -7.39 -6.27 -34.04
C SER A 237 -8.91 -6.34 -34.00
N THR A 238 -9.55 -6.14 -35.16
CA THR A 238 -11.02 -6.19 -35.29
C THR A 238 -11.47 -7.65 -35.45
N LEU A 239 -12.52 -8.04 -34.73
CA LEU A 239 -13.21 -9.34 -34.79
C LEU A 239 -14.61 -9.13 -35.41
N LEU A 240 -15.33 -10.20 -35.78
CA LEU A 240 -16.61 -10.08 -36.51
C LEU A 240 -17.65 -9.19 -35.79
N ASP A 241 -17.79 -9.31 -34.47
CA ASP A 241 -18.74 -8.54 -33.64
C ASP A 241 -18.04 -7.77 -32.49
N SER A 242 -16.70 -7.67 -32.50
CA SER A 242 -15.94 -7.03 -31.42
C SER A 242 -14.52 -6.66 -31.86
N TYR A 243 -13.62 -6.37 -30.92
CA TYR A 243 -12.22 -6.12 -31.19
C TYR A 243 -11.36 -6.40 -29.96
N GLN A 244 -10.08 -6.69 -30.15
CA GLN A 244 -9.15 -7.08 -29.09
C GLN A 244 -7.82 -6.31 -29.20
N CYS A 245 -7.29 -5.90 -28.05
CA CYS A 245 -5.97 -5.31 -27.96
C CYS A 245 -4.88 -6.38 -27.87
N SER A 246 -3.72 -6.11 -28.47
CA SER A 246 -2.57 -7.01 -28.48
C SER A 246 -1.29 -6.28 -28.12
N CYS A 247 -0.43 -6.95 -27.35
CA CYS A 247 0.83 -6.36 -26.89
C CYS A 247 2.04 -6.81 -27.72
N PRO A 248 3.04 -5.91 -27.89
CA PRO A 248 4.35 -6.28 -28.43
C PRO A 248 5.01 -7.40 -27.61
N ARG A 249 5.99 -8.09 -28.20
CA ARG A 249 6.71 -9.17 -27.52
C ARG A 249 7.33 -8.68 -26.20
N GLY A 250 7.10 -9.45 -25.13
CA GLY A 250 7.65 -9.19 -23.80
C GLY A 250 6.86 -8.18 -22.96
N LEU A 251 5.69 -7.71 -23.45
CA LEU A 251 4.69 -7.01 -22.66
C LEU A 251 3.43 -7.85 -22.52
N GLU A 252 2.70 -7.65 -21.44
CA GLU A 252 1.45 -8.35 -21.14
C GLU A 252 0.27 -7.38 -21.18
N LEU A 253 -0.88 -7.86 -21.63
CA LEU A 253 -2.10 -7.07 -21.65
C LEU A 253 -2.65 -6.96 -20.23
N GLY A 254 -2.78 -5.74 -19.72
CA GLY A 254 -3.27 -5.45 -18.38
C GLY A 254 -4.73 -5.86 -18.18
N GLN A 255 -5.20 -5.75 -16.93
CA GLN A 255 -6.55 -6.16 -16.53
C GLN A 255 -7.67 -5.42 -17.27
N ASP A 256 -7.42 -4.19 -17.70
CA ASP A 256 -8.34 -3.40 -18.52
C ASP A 256 -8.52 -3.94 -19.95
N LYS A 257 -7.74 -4.97 -20.33
CA LYS A 257 -7.67 -5.57 -21.67
C LYS A 257 -7.30 -4.57 -22.77
N ARG A 258 -6.63 -3.47 -22.41
CA ARG A 258 -6.36 -2.31 -23.27
C ARG A 258 -4.89 -1.85 -23.19
N THR A 259 -4.35 -1.80 -21.98
CA THR A 259 -3.03 -1.24 -21.70
C THR A 259 -1.98 -2.34 -21.59
N CYS A 260 -0.90 -2.25 -22.34
CA CYS A 260 0.22 -3.17 -22.25
C CYS A 260 1.13 -2.74 -21.13
N GLN A 261 1.44 -3.67 -20.23
CA GLN A 261 2.23 -3.45 -19.04
C GLN A 261 3.45 -4.36 -19.08
N VAL A 262 4.51 -3.93 -18.41
CA VAL A 262 5.69 -4.78 -18.22
C VAL A 262 5.31 -5.89 -17.25
N PRO A 263 5.68 -7.16 -17.53
CA PRO A 263 5.46 -8.25 -16.62
C PRO A 263 6.23 -8.03 -15.31
N VAL A 264 5.48 -7.98 -14.21
CA VAL A 264 6.01 -7.89 -12.84
C VAL A 264 5.69 -9.19 -12.13
N GLN A 265 6.72 -9.88 -11.65
CA GLN A 265 6.60 -11.08 -10.84
C GLN A 265 6.76 -10.69 -9.38
N CYS A 266 5.70 -10.88 -8.59
CA CYS A 266 5.67 -10.55 -7.17
C CYS A 266 5.73 -11.85 -6.37
N ASP A 267 6.90 -12.21 -5.86
CA ASP A 267 7.07 -13.28 -4.87
C ASP A 267 7.09 -12.71 -3.45
N SER A 268 6.94 -13.59 -2.46
CA SER A 268 6.94 -13.22 -1.03
C SER A 268 8.26 -12.58 -0.56
N SER A 269 9.38 -12.85 -1.25
CA SER A 269 10.71 -12.36 -0.88
C SER A 269 11.38 -11.53 -1.98
N SER A 270 10.88 -11.60 -3.21
CA SER A 270 11.45 -10.92 -4.38
C SER A 270 10.38 -10.39 -5.31
N ILE A 271 10.55 -9.16 -5.76
CA ILE A 271 9.81 -8.56 -6.86
C ILE A 271 10.76 -8.46 -8.04
N THR A 272 10.42 -9.13 -9.13
CA THR A 272 11.22 -9.16 -10.36
C THR A 272 10.48 -8.47 -11.48
N VAL A 273 11.12 -7.47 -12.08
CA VAL A 273 10.60 -6.71 -13.23
C VAL A 273 11.48 -7.01 -14.43
N SER A 274 10.91 -7.58 -15.48
CA SER A 274 11.65 -8.00 -16.67
C SER A 274 11.27 -7.13 -17.87
N ILE A 275 12.16 -6.20 -18.24
CA ILE A 275 11.90 -5.22 -19.31
C ILE A 275 12.62 -5.64 -20.61
N PRO A 276 11.90 -5.84 -21.73
CA PRO A 276 12.53 -6.13 -23.02
C PRO A 276 13.51 -5.04 -23.45
N LYS A 277 14.71 -5.44 -23.89
CA LYS A 277 15.75 -4.48 -24.31
C LYS A 277 15.34 -3.61 -25.50
N ASP A 278 14.55 -4.17 -26.41
CA ASP A 278 14.09 -3.47 -27.62
C ASP A 278 13.21 -2.25 -27.27
N LEU A 279 12.53 -2.28 -26.11
CA LEU A 279 11.71 -1.16 -25.62
C LEU A 279 12.54 -0.05 -24.97
N VAL A 280 13.72 -0.38 -24.45
CA VAL A 280 14.51 0.54 -23.62
C VAL A 280 15.81 0.99 -24.27
N GLY A 281 16.12 0.55 -25.50
CA GLY A 281 17.00 1.27 -26.42
C GLY A 281 18.36 1.75 -25.87
N GLY A 282 19.01 0.97 -25.00
CA GLY A 282 20.31 1.32 -24.41
C GLY A 282 20.26 2.15 -23.12
N LEU A 283 19.07 2.42 -22.57
CA LEU A 283 18.91 3.01 -21.25
C LEU A 283 19.49 2.10 -20.16
N GLU A 284 20.10 2.73 -19.16
CA GLU A 284 20.45 2.10 -17.90
C GLU A 284 19.28 2.24 -16.94
N LEU A 285 18.75 1.10 -16.50
CA LEU A 285 17.58 1.03 -15.62
C LEU A 285 18.01 0.88 -14.17
N PHE A 286 17.35 1.62 -13.28
CA PHE A 286 17.54 1.53 -11.83
C PHE A 286 16.23 1.80 -11.08
N LEU A 287 16.14 1.38 -9.83
CA LEU A 287 14.96 1.58 -8.98
C LEU A 287 15.00 2.93 -8.24
N SER A 288 14.02 3.22 -7.39
CA SER A 288 14.01 4.43 -6.53
C SER A 288 15.33 4.62 -5.78
N ASN A 289 15.97 3.52 -5.35
CA ASN A 289 17.38 3.52 -4.98
C ASN A 289 18.28 3.22 -6.19
N SER A 290 19.09 4.21 -6.61
CA SER A 290 19.98 4.13 -7.78
C SER A 290 21.10 3.08 -7.69
N SER A 291 21.36 2.54 -6.49
CA SER A 291 22.28 1.41 -6.31
C SER A 291 21.69 0.10 -6.83
N CYS A 292 20.37 -0.01 -6.90
CA CYS A 292 19.69 -1.17 -7.47
C CYS A 292 19.50 -0.99 -8.97
N ARG A 293 20.45 -1.53 -9.73
CA ARG A 293 20.49 -1.44 -11.20
C ARG A 293 19.98 -2.71 -11.85
N GLY A 294 19.38 -2.57 -13.02
CA GLY A 294 18.90 -3.68 -13.82
C GLY A 294 20.04 -4.48 -14.43
N VAL A 295 19.94 -5.80 -14.34
CA VAL A 295 20.92 -6.73 -14.91
C VAL A 295 20.39 -7.27 -16.23
N SER A 296 21.18 -7.12 -17.29
CA SER A 296 20.80 -7.57 -18.63
C SER A 296 21.11 -9.05 -18.81
N ASN A 297 20.12 -9.86 -19.20
CA ASN A 297 20.28 -11.25 -19.61
C ASN A 297 20.35 -11.43 -21.15
N GLY A 298 20.87 -10.44 -21.87
CA GLY A 298 20.94 -10.48 -23.34
C GLY A 298 19.67 -9.98 -24.04
N THR A 299 18.48 -10.48 -23.69
CA THR A 299 17.19 -10.09 -24.29
C THR A 299 16.36 -9.14 -23.44
N HIS A 300 16.41 -9.30 -22.11
CA HIS A 300 15.68 -8.49 -21.13
C HIS A 300 16.65 -7.83 -20.15
N ILE A 301 16.20 -6.76 -19.51
CA ILE A 301 16.82 -6.14 -18.34
C ILE A 301 15.93 -6.47 -17.14
N ASN A 302 16.50 -7.23 -16.21
CA ASN A 302 15.78 -7.72 -15.04
C ASN A 302 16.20 -6.89 -13.82
N LEU A 303 15.21 -6.33 -13.12
CA LEU A 303 15.40 -5.69 -11.82
C LEU A 303 14.80 -6.59 -10.75
N SER A 304 15.60 -6.96 -9.75
CA SER A 304 15.17 -7.79 -8.62
C SER A 304 15.31 -6.99 -7.33
N PHE A 305 14.23 -6.87 -6.57
CA PHE A 305 14.19 -6.17 -5.30
C PHE A 305 13.18 -6.82 -4.36
N SER A 306 12.90 -6.24 -3.20
CA SER A 306 11.92 -6.76 -2.25
C SER A 306 11.15 -5.60 -1.61
N LEU A 307 10.16 -5.92 -0.78
CA LEU A 307 9.45 -4.92 0.05
C LEU A 307 10.37 -4.14 1.00
N LYS A 308 11.57 -4.66 1.33
CA LYS A 308 12.51 -4.03 2.27
C LYS A 308 13.69 -3.31 1.61
N THR A 309 13.93 -3.59 0.33
CA THR A 309 15.15 -3.16 -0.35
C THR A 309 14.84 -2.15 -1.46
N CYS A 310 15.88 -1.50 -1.99
CA CYS A 310 15.79 -0.65 -3.16
C CYS A 310 14.81 0.53 -3.09
N GLY A 311 14.47 0.99 -1.89
CA GLY A 311 13.59 2.14 -1.69
C GLY A 311 12.11 1.86 -1.98
N THR A 312 11.68 0.59 -1.91
CA THR A 312 10.27 0.21 -2.03
C THR A 312 9.44 0.86 -0.91
N VAL A 313 8.34 1.50 -1.28
CA VAL A 313 7.36 2.07 -0.35
C VAL A 313 6.28 1.03 -0.11
N VAL A 314 5.97 0.77 1.15
CA VAL A 314 4.99 -0.24 1.54
C VAL A 314 3.86 0.44 2.28
N GLU A 315 2.64 0.30 1.75
CA GLU A 315 1.42 0.80 2.34
C GLU A 315 0.50 -0.37 2.69
N VAL A 316 -0.28 -0.22 3.76
CA VAL A 316 -1.25 -1.23 4.18
C VAL A 316 -2.63 -0.60 4.10
N THR A 317 -3.46 -1.12 3.22
CA THR A 317 -4.77 -0.55 2.90
C THR A 317 -5.81 -1.63 3.10
N GLY A 318 -6.60 -1.54 4.18
CA GLY A 318 -7.70 -2.49 4.47
C GLY A 318 -7.24 -3.95 4.57
N ASP A 319 -7.51 -4.73 3.53
CA ASP A 319 -7.29 -6.16 3.33
C ASP A 319 -6.03 -6.50 2.52
N LYS A 320 -5.21 -5.49 2.14
CA LYS A 320 -4.03 -5.69 1.29
C LYS A 320 -2.79 -4.94 1.78
N ILE A 321 -1.63 -5.47 1.44
CA ILE A 321 -0.32 -4.85 1.57
C ILE A 321 0.11 -4.47 0.15
N VAL A 322 0.38 -3.19 -0.08
CA VAL A 322 0.74 -2.66 -1.40
C VAL A 322 2.20 -2.22 -1.35
N GLY A 323 3.05 -2.95 -2.05
CA GLY A 323 4.44 -2.58 -2.27
C GLY A 323 4.58 -1.83 -3.58
N THR A 324 5.06 -0.58 -3.54
CA THR A 324 5.32 0.25 -4.71
C THR A 324 6.80 0.57 -4.85
N ASN A 325 7.33 0.47 -6.06
CA ASN A 325 8.65 0.93 -6.43
C ASN A 325 8.60 1.53 -7.84
N LEU A 326 9.67 2.16 -8.29
CA LEU A 326 9.69 2.81 -9.58
C LEU A 326 10.99 2.55 -10.32
N VAL A 327 10.87 2.00 -11.53
CA VAL A 327 11.98 1.82 -12.45
C VAL A 327 12.17 3.10 -13.25
N THR A 328 13.37 3.67 -13.17
CA THR A 328 13.81 4.80 -13.97
C THR A 328 14.87 4.35 -14.96
N GLY A 329 14.74 4.76 -16.21
CA GLY A 329 15.74 4.55 -17.26
C GLY A 329 16.39 5.85 -17.71
N LEU A 330 17.71 5.91 -17.64
CA LEU A 330 18.51 7.05 -18.15
C LEU A 330 19.46 6.61 -19.25
N PRO A 331 19.78 7.46 -20.24
CA PRO A 331 20.79 7.14 -21.25
C PRO A 331 22.15 6.85 -20.61
N ARG A 332 22.86 5.82 -21.10
CA ARG A 332 24.23 5.52 -20.66
C ARG A 332 25.16 6.67 -21.04
N SER A 333 25.66 7.43 -20.06
CA SER A 333 26.76 8.36 -20.28
C SER A 333 28.09 7.60 -20.22
N SER A 334 28.86 7.62 -21.31
CA SER A 334 30.19 7.01 -21.35
C SER A 334 31.21 7.97 -20.71
N PRO A 335 32.04 7.54 -19.74
CA PRO A 335 33.13 8.37 -19.23
C PRO A 335 34.26 8.39 -20.26
N GLY A 336 34.32 9.44 -21.09
CA GLY A 336 35.45 9.68 -22.01
C GLY A 336 35.13 10.28 -23.38
N SER A 337 33.86 10.44 -23.77
CA SER A 337 33.50 11.14 -25.02
C SER A 337 33.09 12.58 -24.71
N SER A 338 33.98 13.53 -24.98
CA SER A 338 33.70 14.97 -24.92
C SER A 338 32.88 15.47 -26.12
N THR A 339 32.16 14.61 -26.83
CA THR A 339 31.40 14.98 -28.03
C THR A 339 30.09 14.21 -28.15
N ASP A 340 29.27 14.20 -27.10
CA ASP A 340 27.83 13.96 -27.26
C ASP A 340 27.08 15.23 -26.84
N LEU A 341 27.03 16.18 -27.79
CA LEU A 341 26.37 17.48 -27.67
C LEU A 341 24.82 17.39 -27.70
N ILE A 342 24.23 16.18 -27.74
CA ILE A 342 22.79 15.98 -27.73
C ILE A 342 22.46 14.66 -27.00
N ILE A 343 22.07 14.74 -25.72
CA ILE A 343 21.41 13.64 -25.01
C ILE A 343 19.93 13.73 -25.36
N ARG A 344 19.42 12.77 -26.14
CA ARG A 344 17.98 12.67 -26.43
C ARG A 344 17.28 12.13 -25.19
N THR A 345 16.52 12.99 -24.54
CA THR A 345 15.79 12.78 -23.29
C THR A 345 14.61 11.83 -23.48
N SER A 346 14.88 10.53 -23.62
CA SER A 346 13.86 9.50 -23.40
C SER A 346 14.07 8.92 -22.01
N LYS A 347 13.55 9.59 -20.98
CA LYS A 347 13.56 9.05 -19.60
C LYS A 347 12.40 8.08 -19.46
N LEU A 348 12.71 6.80 -19.32
CA LEU A 348 11.69 5.80 -19.01
C LEU A 348 11.34 5.91 -17.53
N VAL A 349 10.06 5.96 -17.21
CA VAL A 349 9.56 5.89 -15.84
C VAL A 349 8.44 4.85 -15.82
N LEU A 350 8.65 3.78 -15.06
CA LEU A 350 7.70 2.69 -14.94
C LEU A 350 7.38 2.46 -13.46
N PRO A 351 6.16 2.80 -13.00
CA PRO A 351 5.72 2.44 -11.66
C PRO A 351 5.46 0.94 -11.58
N VAL A 352 5.92 0.35 -10.49
CA VAL A 352 5.80 -1.08 -10.20
C VAL A 352 5.02 -1.20 -8.90
N THR A 353 3.90 -1.89 -8.95
CA THR A 353 3.05 -2.13 -7.79
C THR A 353 2.80 -3.62 -7.65
N CYS A 354 3.03 -4.14 -6.45
CA CYS A 354 2.68 -5.50 -6.06
C CYS A 354 1.69 -5.42 -4.89
N GLU A 355 0.52 -6.01 -5.07
CA GLU A 355 -0.44 -6.19 -4.00
C GLU A 355 -0.26 -7.59 -3.40
N PHE A 356 -0.34 -7.68 -2.08
CA PHE A 356 -0.31 -8.93 -1.34
C PHE A 356 -1.52 -8.94 -0.42
N PRO A 357 -2.27 -10.04 -0.30
CA PRO A 357 -3.42 -10.08 0.59
C PRO A 357 -2.94 -10.02 2.04
N ARG A 358 -3.78 -9.49 2.91
CA ARG A 358 -3.54 -9.43 4.35
C ARG A 358 -4.01 -10.70 5.06
N GLU A 359 -4.96 -11.41 4.45
CA GLU A 359 -5.58 -12.63 4.95
C GLU A 359 -5.21 -13.79 4.01
N TYR A 360 -4.59 -14.85 4.56
CA TYR A 360 -4.07 -15.95 3.77
C TYR A 360 -4.80 -17.25 4.09
N HIS A 361 -5.04 -18.02 3.05
CA HIS A 361 -5.76 -19.27 3.09
C HIS A 361 -4.92 -20.32 2.33
N VAL A 362 -4.22 -21.24 3.03
CA VAL A 362 -3.45 -22.34 2.39
C VAL A 362 -3.79 -23.72 2.95
N SER A 363 -4.27 -24.62 2.08
CA SER A 363 -4.44 -26.05 2.34
C SER A 363 -3.33 -26.77 1.60
N ASP A 364 -2.39 -27.39 2.32
CA ASP A 364 -1.47 -28.33 1.71
C ASP A 364 -1.41 -29.63 2.50
N GLY A 365 -1.58 -30.73 1.77
CA GLY A 365 -1.50 -32.09 2.27
C GLY A 365 -0.06 -32.58 2.18
N TYR A 366 0.36 -33.38 3.15
CA TYR A 366 1.71 -33.94 3.28
C TYR A 366 2.29 -34.50 1.97
N GLN A 367 3.41 -33.92 1.48
CA GLN A 367 4.32 -34.55 0.51
C GLN A 367 5.71 -34.74 1.13
N ALA A 368 6.12 -36.01 1.26
CA ALA A 368 7.50 -36.35 1.57
C ALA A 368 8.42 -35.90 0.41
N SER A 369 9.45 -35.12 0.74
CA SER A 369 10.34 -34.46 -0.22
C SER A 369 11.02 -35.43 -1.20
N MET A 370 10.64 -35.36 -2.47
CA MET A 370 11.57 -35.34 -3.61
C MET A 370 10.95 -34.46 -4.72
N ARG A 371 11.53 -33.26 -4.93
CA ARG A 371 11.16 -32.26 -5.95
C ARG A 371 9.65 -31.96 -6.02
N SER A 372 9.22 -30.94 -5.28
CA SER A 372 7.92 -30.30 -5.51
C SER A 372 7.86 -29.82 -6.97
N SER A 373 6.99 -30.44 -7.76
CA SER A 373 6.62 -29.96 -9.08
C SER A 373 5.65 -28.79 -8.92
N THR A 374 5.98 -27.68 -9.57
CA THR A 374 5.17 -26.48 -9.73
C THR A 374 3.76 -26.85 -10.21
N LEU A 375 2.74 -26.36 -9.51
CA LEU A 375 1.42 -26.20 -10.10
C LEU A 375 1.29 -24.71 -10.46
N GLU A 376 1.45 -24.42 -11.75
CA GLU A 376 1.13 -23.12 -12.32
C GLU A 376 -0.38 -23.03 -12.54
N LEU A 377 -1.01 -22.07 -11.88
CA LEU A 377 -2.31 -21.54 -12.29
C LEU A 377 -2.18 -20.02 -12.38
N ALA A 378 -2.51 -19.50 -13.55
CA ALA A 378 -2.47 -18.08 -13.87
C ALA A 378 -3.54 -17.31 -13.09
N GLY A 379 -3.12 -16.25 -12.39
CA GLY A 379 -3.96 -15.30 -11.68
C GLY A 379 -3.06 -14.33 -10.91
N HIS A 380 -3.34 -13.04 -10.96
CA HIS A 380 -2.40 -11.97 -10.63
C HIS A 380 -2.10 -11.87 -9.11
N SER A 381 -0.80 -11.76 -8.78
CA SER A 381 -0.16 -11.34 -7.52
C SER A 381 -0.89 -11.57 -6.17
N GLU A 382 -0.66 -12.73 -5.54
CA GLU A 382 -0.81 -12.94 -4.09
C GLU A 382 0.30 -13.93 -3.61
N GLY A 383 1.06 -13.62 -2.56
CA GLY A 383 2.23 -14.43 -2.12
C GLY A 383 2.18 -14.80 -0.63
N VAL A 384 2.48 -16.06 -0.27
CA VAL A 384 2.19 -16.69 1.05
C VAL A 384 3.32 -16.54 2.08
N PHE A 385 2.98 -16.27 3.37
CA PHE A 385 3.91 -16.41 4.52
C PHE A 385 3.80 -17.83 5.13
N PRO A 386 4.81 -18.72 4.99
CA PRO A 386 4.62 -20.14 5.28
C PRO A 386 4.89 -20.49 6.74
N PHE A 387 3.92 -21.13 7.41
CA PHE A 387 4.12 -21.88 8.66
C PHE A 387 4.04 -23.39 8.40
N SER A 388 4.85 -24.17 9.12
CA SER A 388 4.77 -25.62 9.18
C SER A 388 4.26 -26.06 10.55
N LEU A 389 3.38 -27.06 10.57
CA LEU A 389 3.08 -27.82 11.79
C LEU A 389 4.04 -29.01 11.83
N GLU A 390 4.99 -28.97 12.76
CA GLU A 390 6.04 -29.97 12.89
C GLU A 390 5.85 -30.82 14.14
N LEU A 391 6.19 -32.11 14.03
CA LEU A 391 6.22 -33.04 15.16
C LEU A 391 7.67 -33.27 15.57
N PHE A 392 7.96 -33.13 16.86
CA PHE A 392 9.30 -33.22 17.41
C PHE A 392 9.47 -34.49 18.25
N LYS A 393 10.70 -35.01 18.28
CA LYS A 393 11.01 -36.22 19.05
C LYS A 393 11.05 -35.97 20.55
N THR A 394 11.35 -34.74 20.98
CA THR A 394 11.64 -34.41 22.37
C THR A 394 11.21 -32.97 22.72
N ALA A 395 11.25 -32.63 24.01
CA ALA A 395 10.88 -31.31 24.55
C ALA A 395 11.89 -30.19 24.22
N GLU A 396 13.01 -30.50 23.57
CA GLU A 396 13.99 -29.52 23.10
C GLU A 396 13.62 -28.90 21.73
N PHE A 397 12.61 -29.45 21.04
CA PHE A 397 12.10 -28.96 19.74
C PHE A 397 13.21 -28.75 18.68
N SER A 398 14.25 -29.59 18.71
CA SER A 398 15.44 -29.47 17.85
C SER A 398 15.44 -30.46 16.68
N GLU A 399 14.82 -31.64 16.86
CA GLU A 399 14.76 -32.69 15.84
C GLU A 399 13.31 -33.09 15.54
N SER A 400 12.88 -32.87 14.30
CA SER A 400 11.56 -33.23 13.80
C SER A 400 11.51 -34.64 13.19
N TYR A 401 10.33 -35.24 13.18
CA TYR A 401 10.08 -36.52 12.53
C TYR A 401 10.10 -36.39 11.01
N ARG A 402 10.93 -37.20 10.34
CA ARG A 402 11.02 -37.25 8.86
C ARG A 402 10.04 -38.24 8.22
N SER A 403 9.42 -39.09 9.03
CA SER A 403 8.41 -40.08 8.65
C SER A 403 7.32 -40.12 9.72
N PRO A 404 6.09 -40.56 9.39
CA PRO A 404 5.00 -40.68 10.35
C PRO A 404 5.43 -41.35 11.67
N PRO A 405 5.29 -40.67 12.83
CA PRO A 405 5.74 -41.22 14.10
C PRO A 405 4.85 -42.38 14.54
N GLN A 406 5.47 -43.37 15.19
CA GLN A 406 4.79 -44.48 15.86
C GLN A 406 4.96 -44.32 17.36
N LEU A 407 3.89 -43.99 18.08
CA LEU A 407 3.92 -43.63 19.49
C LEU A 407 3.00 -44.54 20.31
N ARG A 408 3.31 -44.75 21.58
CA ARG A 408 2.47 -45.49 22.54
C ARG A 408 1.65 -44.51 23.37
N LEU A 409 0.55 -44.97 23.97
CA LEU A 409 -0.34 -44.15 24.81
C LEU A 409 0.33 -43.53 26.04
N HIS A 410 1.49 -44.06 26.46
CA HIS A 410 2.25 -43.53 27.60
C HIS A 410 3.28 -42.46 27.18
N ASP A 411 3.48 -42.28 25.88
CA ASP A 411 4.45 -41.33 25.34
C ASP A 411 3.89 -39.91 25.36
N SER A 412 4.76 -38.93 25.15
CA SER A 412 4.38 -37.53 24.95
C SER A 412 4.55 -37.14 23.49
N LEU A 413 3.55 -36.43 22.96
CA LEU A 413 3.57 -35.85 21.63
C LEU A 413 4.03 -34.39 21.74
N PHE A 414 5.16 -34.08 21.11
CA PHE A 414 5.68 -32.72 21.00
C PHE A 414 5.37 -32.19 19.60
N PHE A 415 4.70 -31.05 19.52
CA PHE A 415 4.40 -30.41 18.24
C PHE A 415 4.66 -28.91 18.32
N GLY A 416 5.07 -28.34 17.19
CA GLY A 416 5.39 -26.93 17.07
C GLY A 416 4.79 -26.33 15.81
N VAL A 417 4.31 -25.11 15.95
CA VAL A 417 4.00 -24.24 14.82
C VAL A 417 5.27 -23.43 14.54
N GLU A 418 5.94 -23.75 13.45
CA GLU A 418 7.23 -23.16 13.07
C GLU A 418 7.07 -22.25 11.83
N PRO A 419 7.58 -21.01 11.85
CA PRO A 419 7.65 -20.20 10.65
C PRO A 419 8.80 -20.67 9.74
N LYS A 420 8.60 -20.68 8.42
CA LYS A 420 9.72 -20.91 7.47
C LYS A 420 10.74 -19.77 7.53
N ASP A 421 10.30 -18.55 7.80
CA ASP A 421 11.13 -17.35 7.90
C ASP A 421 10.87 -16.58 9.20
N ARG A 422 11.94 -16.18 9.90
CA ARG A 422 11.84 -15.47 11.18
C ARG A 422 11.98 -13.96 10.95
N VAL A 423 10.99 -13.19 11.41
CA VAL A 423 10.95 -11.73 11.24
C VAL A 423 10.80 -11.06 12.60
N GLU A 424 11.72 -10.15 12.94
CA GLU A 424 11.65 -9.36 14.17
C GLU A 424 10.45 -8.40 14.16
N GLY A 425 9.79 -8.24 15.31
CA GLY A 425 8.61 -7.38 15.46
C GLY A 425 7.26 -8.04 15.16
N LEU A 426 7.26 -9.32 14.75
CA LEU A 426 6.06 -10.15 14.61
C LEU A 426 5.96 -11.18 15.73
N SER A 427 4.73 -11.54 16.09
CA SER A 427 4.38 -12.62 17.02
C SER A 427 3.28 -13.49 16.44
N ALA A 428 3.25 -14.77 16.76
CA ALA A 428 2.15 -15.66 16.38
C ALA A 428 1.25 -16.00 17.59
N LEU A 429 -0.03 -16.23 17.33
CA LEU A 429 -1.01 -16.80 18.24
C LEU A 429 -1.57 -18.07 17.60
N VAL A 430 -1.53 -19.19 18.31
CA VAL A 430 -2.25 -20.40 17.87
C VAL A 430 -3.70 -20.26 18.31
N GLU A 431 -4.57 -19.93 17.36
CA GLU A 431 -5.99 -19.66 17.61
C GLU A 431 -6.74 -20.96 17.96
N SER A 432 -6.47 -22.03 17.24
CA SER A 432 -7.02 -23.35 17.57
C SER A 432 -6.07 -24.46 17.17
N CYS A 433 -6.09 -25.55 17.93
CA CYS A 433 -5.50 -26.82 17.54
C CYS A 433 -6.46 -27.93 17.94
N PHE A 434 -6.80 -28.82 17.02
CA PHE A 434 -7.68 -29.94 17.25
C PHE A 434 -7.17 -31.19 16.56
N ALA A 435 -7.64 -32.35 17.03
CA ALA A 435 -7.31 -33.63 16.47
C ALA A 435 -8.53 -34.30 15.84
N THR A 436 -8.27 -35.14 14.84
CA THR A 436 -9.28 -35.92 14.10
C THR A 436 -8.76 -37.35 13.86
N PRO A 437 -9.66 -38.35 13.71
CA PRO A 437 -9.28 -39.73 13.39
C PRO A 437 -8.87 -39.93 11.92
N GLY A 438 -9.07 -38.94 11.04
CA GLY A 438 -8.62 -38.99 9.65
C GLY A 438 -8.10 -37.64 9.13
N PRO A 439 -7.58 -37.58 7.89
CA PRO A 439 -6.73 -36.49 7.41
C PRO A 439 -7.46 -35.17 7.14
N THR A 440 -8.78 -35.18 7.09
CA THR A 440 -9.60 -34.01 6.73
C THR A 440 -9.99 -33.22 7.97
N ALA A 441 -9.73 -31.91 7.97
CA ALA A 441 -10.03 -31.01 9.08
C ALA A 441 -11.54 -30.84 9.36
N ASP A 442 -12.42 -31.12 8.38
CA ASP A 442 -13.88 -30.94 8.48
C ASP A 442 -14.66 -32.17 8.98
N GLN A 443 -13.97 -33.13 9.61
CA GLN A 443 -14.66 -34.27 10.22
C GLN A 443 -15.58 -33.83 11.35
N ALA A 444 -16.70 -34.54 11.50
CA ALA A 444 -17.69 -34.29 12.56
C ALA A 444 -17.12 -34.47 13.98
N ILE A 445 -16.05 -35.26 14.13
CA ILE A 445 -15.39 -35.52 15.41
C ILE A 445 -14.08 -34.71 15.45
N LYS A 446 -14.06 -33.65 16.27
CA LYS A 446 -12.88 -32.81 16.53
C LYS A 446 -12.59 -32.80 18.02
N TYR A 447 -11.37 -33.12 18.41
CA TYR A 447 -10.90 -33.04 19.80
C TYR A 447 -10.00 -31.80 19.96
N TYR A 448 -10.50 -30.75 20.62
CA TYR A 448 -9.77 -29.47 20.73
C TYR A 448 -8.73 -29.52 21.85
N LEU A 449 -7.46 -29.33 21.47
CA LEU A 449 -6.33 -29.12 22.37
C LEU A 449 -6.21 -27.64 22.75
N ILE A 450 -6.43 -26.76 21.77
CA ILE A 450 -6.39 -25.30 21.89
C ILE A 450 -7.63 -24.75 21.18
N LYS A 451 -8.30 -23.78 21.79
CA LYS A 451 -9.49 -23.14 21.24
C LYS A 451 -9.55 -21.66 21.64
N ASP A 452 -9.83 -20.81 20.66
CA ASP A 452 -9.91 -19.36 20.80
C ASP A 452 -8.67 -18.76 21.51
N GLY A 453 -7.48 -19.26 21.15
CA GLY A 453 -6.19 -18.84 21.70
C GLY A 453 -5.81 -19.43 23.07
N CYS A 454 -6.68 -20.27 23.65
CA CYS A 454 -6.51 -20.82 25.00
C CYS A 454 -6.41 -22.35 25.00
N ILE A 455 -5.62 -22.89 25.92
CA ILE A 455 -5.53 -24.33 26.16
C ILE A 455 -6.92 -24.84 26.58
N SER A 456 -7.49 -25.74 25.78
CA SER A 456 -8.81 -26.35 26.02
C SER A 456 -8.69 -27.69 26.74
N ASP A 457 -7.57 -28.38 26.59
CA ASP A 457 -7.23 -29.63 27.28
C ASP A 457 -6.15 -29.34 28.34
N GLU A 458 -6.50 -29.50 29.61
CA GLU A 458 -5.61 -29.19 30.75
C GLU A 458 -4.31 -30.03 30.77
N THR A 459 -4.24 -31.11 29.98
CA THR A 459 -3.03 -31.92 29.82
C THR A 459 -2.02 -31.32 28.84
N VAL A 460 -2.42 -30.33 28.05
CA VAL A 460 -1.54 -29.64 27.10
C VAL A 460 -0.65 -28.66 27.85
N MET A 461 0.67 -28.76 27.64
CA MET A 461 1.66 -27.84 28.18
C MET A 461 2.26 -27.00 27.04
N GLN A 462 2.26 -25.68 27.19
CA GLN A 462 2.92 -24.77 26.27
C GLN A 462 4.34 -24.45 26.74
N TYR A 463 5.31 -24.56 25.84
CA TYR A 463 6.71 -24.24 26.07
C TYR A 463 7.05 -22.86 25.52
N SER A 464 7.94 -22.15 26.22
CA SER A 464 8.47 -20.87 25.74
C SER A 464 9.50 -21.09 24.64
N SER A 465 9.19 -20.63 23.44
CA SER A 465 10.14 -20.61 22.31
C SER A 465 11.11 -19.43 22.43
N LYS A 466 12.26 -19.52 21.74
CA LYS A 466 13.30 -18.46 21.76
C LYS A 466 12.86 -17.17 21.07
N ASP A 467 11.86 -17.27 20.20
CA ASP A 467 11.29 -16.17 19.42
C ASP A 467 9.77 -16.08 19.61
N GLN A 468 9.16 -14.98 19.19
CA GLN A 468 7.74 -14.71 19.40
C GLN A 468 6.82 -15.38 18.35
N LEU A 469 7.37 -15.96 17.27
CA LEU A 469 6.65 -16.57 16.17
C LEU A 469 6.48 -18.08 16.34
N SER A 470 7.50 -18.80 16.80
CA SER A 470 7.40 -20.21 17.12
C SER A 470 6.51 -20.42 18.35
N LYS A 471 5.68 -21.46 18.30
CA LYS A 471 4.86 -21.91 19.43
C LYS A 471 4.97 -23.41 19.60
N HIS A 472 5.38 -23.83 20.78
CA HIS A 472 5.72 -25.21 21.12
C HIS A 472 4.77 -25.78 22.16
N TYR A 473 4.31 -27.00 21.94
CA TYR A 473 3.32 -27.66 22.78
C TYR A 473 3.68 -29.13 23.03
N GLN A 474 3.27 -29.62 24.18
CA GLN A 474 3.30 -31.03 24.55
C GLN A 474 1.89 -31.48 24.95
N VAL A 475 1.50 -32.67 24.52
CA VAL A 475 0.29 -33.35 24.99
C VAL A 475 0.58 -34.84 25.18
N PRO A 476 0.04 -35.52 26.21
CA PRO A 476 0.10 -36.98 26.29
C PRO A 476 -0.53 -37.61 25.05
N VAL A 477 0.07 -38.68 24.53
CA VAL A 477 -0.45 -39.36 23.33
C VAL A 477 -1.84 -39.94 23.62
N PHE A 478 -2.80 -39.66 22.75
CA PHE A 478 -4.18 -40.14 22.85
C PHE A 478 -4.63 -40.85 21.58
N LYS A 479 -5.76 -41.58 21.67
CA LYS A 479 -6.41 -42.21 20.51
C LYS A 479 -7.92 -42.01 20.55
N PHE A 480 -8.55 -41.97 19.38
CA PHE A 480 -10.01 -41.93 19.29
C PHE A 480 -10.61 -43.31 19.61
N ILE A 481 -11.77 -43.32 20.26
CA ILE A 481 -12.49 -44.55 20.58
C ILE A 481 -13.06 -45.15 19.28
N GLY A 482 -12.72 -46.42 18.99
CA GLY A 482 -13.16 -47.14 17.79
C GLY A 482 -12.17 -48.24 17.42
N LYS A 483 -12.64 -49.38 16.89
CA LYS A 483 -11.78 -50.55 16.58
C LYS A 483 -10.68 -50.26 15.55
N ASP A 484 -10.89 -49.27 14.67
CA ASP A 484 -9.99 -48.97 13.55
C ASP A 484 -9.23 -47.63 13.70
N ASN A 485 -9.43 -46.91 14.80
CA ASN A 485 -8.86 -45.56 15.01
C ASN A 485 -7.43 -45.62 15.59
N ARG A 486 -6.51 -46.19 14.82
CA ARG A 486 -5.07 -46.28 15.16
C ARG A 486 -4.25 -45.08 14.67
N GLN A 487 -4.90 -44.09 14.08
CA GLN A 487 -4.28 -42.89 13.53
C GLN A 487 -4.89 -41.64 14.15
N VAL A 488 -4.05 -40.65 14.39
CA VAL A 488 -4.45 -39.31 14.82
C VAL A 488 -3.84 -38.29 13.87
N PHE A 489 -4.63 -37.32 13.47
CA PHE A 489 -4.19 -36.15 12.72
C PHE A 489 -4.38 -34.91 13.60
N LEU A 490 -3.42 -34.00 13.57
CA LEU A 490 -3.46 -32.71 14.23
C LEU A 490 -3.72 -31.62 13.21
N HIS A 491 -4.49 -30.62 13.63
CA HIS A 491 -4.99 -29.55 12.81
C HIS A 491 -4.89 -28.26 13.60
N CYS A 492 -4.15 -27.26 13.12
CA CYS A 492 -3.93 -26.00 13.84
C CYS A 492 -4.23 -24.78 12.97
N GLN A 493 -4.71 -23.72 13.60
CA GLN A 493 -4.99 -22.41 13.03
C GLN A 493 -4.13 -21.39 13.74
N VAL A 494 -3.51 -20.50 12.98
CA VAL A 494 -2.46 -19.59 13.46
C VAL A 494 -2.75 -18.18 12.97
N LEU A 495 -2.72 -17.23 13.88
CA LEU A 495 -2.83 -15.80 13.64
C LEU A 495 -1.46 -15.14 13.83
N VAL A 496 -1.03 -14.28 12.91
CA VAL A 496 0.21 -13.51 13.04
C VAL A 496 -0.16 -12.06 13.38
N CYS A 497 0.45 -11.50 14.43
CA CYS A 497 0.30 -10.10 14.83
C CYS A 497 1.64 -9.37 14.91
N ARG A 498 1.57 -8.04 15.04
CA ARG A 498 2.70 -7.24 15.52
C ARG A 498 2.95 -7.56 16.99
N ALA A 499 4.20 -7.55 17.44
CA ALA A 499 4.60 -7.89 18.82
C ALA A 499 3.85 -7.12 19.93
N GLU A 500 3.28 -5.96 19.61
CA GLU A 500 2.56 -5.07 20.53
C GLU A 500 1.03 -5.15 20.40
N ASP A 501 0.51 -6.00 19.51
CA ASP A 501 -0.93 -6.13 19.26
C ASP A 501 -1.63 -6.83 20.44
N ALA A 502 -2.74 -6.24 20.90
CA ALA A 502 -3.56 -6.75 21.99
C ALA A 502 -4.13 -8.16 21.68
N ARG A 503 -4.36 -8.47 20.40
CA ARG A 503 -4.92 -9.77 19.99
C ARG A 503 -3.97 -10.95 20.20
N CYS A 504 -2.66 -10.75 20.03
CA CYS A 504 -1.65 -11.79 20.31
C CYS A 504 -1.23 -11.85 21.79
N THR A 505 -1.63 -10.88 22.61
CA THR A 505 -1.34 -10.82 24.05
C THR A 505 -2.55 -11.22 24.92
N GLN A 506 -3.58 -11.80 24.30
CA GLN A 506 -4.82 -12.18 24.96
C GLN A 506 -4.56 -13.14 26.14
N ARG A 507 -4.86 -12.68 27.35
CA ARG A 507 -4.78 -13.50 28.57
C ARG A 507 -6.07 -14.29 28.73
N CYS A 508 -5.96 -15.61 28.80
CA CYS A 508 -7.08 -16.50 29.09
C CYS A 508 -7.70 -16.14 30.44
N ARG A 509 -8.81 -15.39 30.43
CA ARG A 509 -9.62 -15.09 31.62
C ARG A 509 -10.67 -16.18 31.78
N GLY A 510 -10.73 -16.77 32.98
CA GLY A 510 -11.79 -17.70 33.34
C GLY A 510 -13.17 -17.01 33.32
N ARG A 511 -14.11 -17.65 32.61
CA ARG A 511 -15.57 -17.39 32.49
C ARG A 511 -16.06 -16.26 31.56
N THR A 512 -16.44 -16.71 30.37
CA THR A 512 -17.66 -16.41 29.58
C THR A 512 -18.23 -14.99 29.63
N GLN A 513 -17.88 -14.20 28.61
CA GLN A 513 -18.79 -13.22 28.03
C GLN A 513 -19.10 -13.69 26.61
N ARG A 514 -20.39 -13.89 26.29
CA ARG A 514 -20.83 -14.22 24.93
C ARG A 514 -20.62 -12.98 24.07
N GLU A 515 -19.57 -12.98 23.25
CA GLU A 515 -19.48 -12.07 22.13
C GLU A 515 -20.22 -12.68 20.94
N VAL A 516 -21.08 -11.86 20.34
CA VAL A 516 -21.93 -12.24 19.20
C VAL A 516 -21.02 -12.41 17.98
N ARG A 517 -20.77 -13.66 17.58
CA ARG A 517 -20.19 -13.95 16.26
C ARG A 517 -21.24 -13.64 15.20
N THR A 518 -21.02 -12.55 14.46
CA THR A 518 -21.56 -12.39 13.11
C THR A 518 -21.05 -13.53 12.26
N THR A 519 -21.97 -14.32 11.72
CA THR A 519 -21.71 -15.50 10.92
C THR A 519 -21.63 -15.08 9.46
N GLU A 520 -20.42 -14.93 8.95
CA GLU A 520 -20.11 -15.21 7.55
C GLU A 520 -19.08 -16.35 7.52
N PRO A 521 -19.27 -17.39 6.69
CA PRO A 521 -18.35 -18.52 6.65
C PRO A 521 -17.11 -18.13 5.84
N GLN A 522 -16.10 -17.54 6.49
CA GLN A 522 -14.74 -17.50 5.93
C GLN A 522 -14.13 -18.90 6.09
N GLU A 523 -13.71 -19.51 4.97
CA GLU A 523 -13.07 -20.84 4.95
C GLU A 523 -11.72 -20.80 5.68
N ALA A 524 -11.70 -21.08 6.98
CA ALA A 524 -10.49 -21.08 7.79
C ALA A 524 -9.50 -22.18 7.36
N HIS A 525 -8.31 -21.80 6.88
CA HIS A 525 -7.32 -22.76 6.42
C HIS A 525 -6.51 -23.31 7.60
N THR A 526 -6.35 -24.63 7.60
CA THR A 526 -5.97 -25.40 8.79
C THR A 526 -4.69 -26.19 8.51
N LEU A 527 -3.60 -25.85 9.22
CA LEU A 527 -2.33 -26.57 9.16
C LEU A 527 -2.55 -27.99 9.65
N SER A 528 -2.23 -28.99 8.83
CA SER A 528 -2.52 -30.39 9.15
C SER A 528 -1.24 -31.21 9.27
N GLY A 529 -1.11 -32.00 10.34
CA GLY A 529 0.05 -32.83 10.65
C GLY A 529 -0.38 -34.25 11.03
N GLY A 530 0.21 -35.26 10.39
CA GLY A 530 -0.11 -36.67 10.60
C GLY A 530 0.19 -37.50 9.34
N PRO A 531 -0.14 -38.81 9.33
CA PRO A 531 -0.73 -39.56 10.44
C PRO A 531 0.26 -39.77 11.59
N ILE A 532 -0.25 -39.77 12.81
CA ILE A 532 0.45 -40.26 14.00
C ILE A 532 -0.09 -41.66 14.28
N PHE A 533 0.75 -42.68 14.20
CA PHE A 533 0.35 -44.06 14.43
C PHE A 533 0.43 -44.40 15.91
N ILE A 534 -0.69 -44.86 16.48
CA ILE A 534 -0.75 -45.26 17.88
C ILE A 534 -0.55 -46.77 17.98
N LEU A 535 0.57 -47.16 18.58
CA LEU A 535 0.88 -48.55 18.91
C LEU A 535 0.12 -48.93 20.19
N GLU A 536 -0.47 -50.14 20.20
CA GLU A 536 -1.19 -50.70 21.36
C GLU A 536 -0.26 -51.06 22.52
#